data_AF-A0A9F7TP06-F1
#
_entry.id   AF-A0A9F7TP06-F1
#
_cell.length_a   1.000
_cell.length_b   1.000
_cell.length_c   1.000
_cell.angle_alpha   90.00
_cell.angle_beta   90.00
_cell.angle_gamma   90.00
#
_symmetry.space_group_name_H-M   'P 1'
#
loop_
_entity.id
_entity.type
_entity.pdbx_description
1 polymer ?
#
loop_
_entity_poly.entity_id
_entity_poly.type
_entity_poly.pdbx_seq_one_letter_code
_entity_poly.pdbx_strand_id
1 'polypeptide(L)'
;MSAGARRQSPLSPLLDLDQDLDLDLDTHYQLVHLTADIMMLLNYLRSNPPKNRDPGFPPLLRYRICPTNVRVDASTQSDPEPPSSFQSEDDDLITEVVETMLNARAPSTRKLYTLKWWLFVLWCEERQLDPVNCTIATVLEFLQEHFSGDLAPSTIRVYVAAISTSHSPVDGASVGQHPLTSTFMRGVRQLRPICRARIPSWDLSVILEGLSGAPFEPLESASGKLLTLKVALLLSLTSLKRVGDLQALSVAPSCLDFAPGLAMAFLYLRPDYIPKVPTSAAHPVVLQAFCPPPFLTPEQERMHLLRPVMALCTYVHRSCQWCKSEQLLFFFGGNSKGDAVSKQSISNWIVEAISMAYEARGLATPLGIRAHSTRAVASSKALLKGVSLQDVCAAAGWSTPHTFIRYYSL
;
A
#
# COMPACT_ATOMS: atom_id res chain seq x y z
N MET A 1 12.90 38.48 -55.20
CA MET A 1 11.71 39.30 -54.86
C MET A 1 10.63 38.38 -54.27
N SER A 2 9.78 38.91 -53.38
CA SER A 2 8.59 38.31 -52.71
C SER A 2 8.18 36.87 -53.07
N ALA A 3 8.10 35.91 -52.11
CA ALA A 3 7.17 35.81 -50.96
C ALA A 3 5.80 35.19 -51.30
N GLY A 4 5.27 34.34 -50.42
CA GLY A 4 3.89 33.82 -50.50
C GLY A 4 3.72 32.38 -50.01
N ALA A 5 3.10 32.19 -48.84
CA ALA A 5 2.72 30.87 -48.32
C ALA A 5 1.19 30.74 -48.26
N ARG A 6 0.64 29.51 -48.41
CA ARG A 6 -0.47 28.98 -47.61
C ARG A 6 -0.82 27.52 -47.93
N ARG A 7 -1.20 26.78 -46.89
CA ARG A 7 -1.96 25.51 -46.96
C ARG A 7 -3.46 25.82 -46.92
N GLN A 8 -4.32 24.95 -47.49
CA GLN A 8 -5.55 24.49 -46.84
C GLN A 8 -6.21 23.29 -47.58
N SER A 9 -6.57 22.26 -46.79
CA SER A 9 -7.70 21.28 -46.86
C SER A 9 -8.47 21.00 -48.16
N PRO A 10 -9.01 19.77 -48.29
CA PRO A 10 -10.44 19.62 -47.96
C PRO A 10 -10.84 18.42 -47.06
N LEU A 11 -12.04 18.54 -46.47
CA LEU A 11 -12.77 17.59 -45.60
C LEU A 11 -14.24 17.51 -46.09
N SER A 12 -14.98 16.40 -46.05
CA SER A 12 -14.61 15.00 -45.72
C SER A 12 -14.93 14.06 -46.92
N PRO A 13 -15.95 13.15 -46.99
CA PRO A 13 -17.03 12.73 -46.06
C PRO A 13 -16.97 11.23 -45.65
N LEU A 14 -18.04 10.77 -44.96
CA LEU A 14 -18.41 9.39 -44.59
C LEU A 14 -17.63 8.82 -43.38
N LEU A 15 -18.26 8.37 -42.28
CA LEU A 15 -19.42 7.47 -42.08
C LEU A 15 -19.22 6.09 -42.70
N ASP A 16 -18.61 5.20 -41.92
CA ASP A 16 -19.06 3.83 -41.63
C ASP A 16 -17.87 3.04 -41.07
N LEU A 17 -18.02 2.53 -39.85
CA LEU A 17 -17.32 1.36 -39.29
C LEU A 17 -17.85 1.11 -37.87
N ASP A 18 -19.10 0.64 -37.82
CA ASP A 18 -19.61 -0.12 -36.68
C ASP A 18 -19.23 -1.59 -36.93
N GLN A 19 -18.09 -2.02 -36.38
CA GLN A 19 -17.60 -3.39 -36.42
C GLN A 19 -16.75 -3.67 -35.18
N ASP A 20 -17.29 -4.48 -34.28
CA ASP A 20 -16.64 -5.28 -33.23
C ASP A 20 -15.22 -4.85 -32.81
N LEU A 21 -15.13 -3.84 -31.94
CA LEU A 21 -14.01 -3.79 -31.01
C LEU A 21 -14.19 -4.94 -30.00
N ASP A 22 -13.31 -5.93 -30.07
CA ASP A 22 -13.15 -6.94 -29.03
C ASP A 22 -12.54 -6.28 -27.77
N LEU A 23 -13.41 -5.61 -27.01
CA LEU A 23 -13.06 -4.88 -25.79
C LEU A 23 -12.66 -5.89 -24.70
N ASP A 24 -11.43 -5.76 -24.21
CA ASP A 24 -10.92 -6.59 -23.12
C ASP A 24 -11.84 -6.50 -21.87
N LEU A 25 -11.83 -7.56 -21.07
CA LEU A 25 -12.69 -7.72 -19.90
C LEU A 25 -12.58 -6.55 -18.90
N ASP A 26 -11.39 -5.96 -18.73
CA ASP A 26 -11.13 -4.82 -17.85
C ASP A 26 -11.81 -3.54 -18.41
N THR A 27 -11.84 -3.39 -19.73
CA THR A 27 -12.56 -2.31 -20.43
C THR A 27 -14.08 -2.52 -20.42
N HIS A 28 -14.54 -3.75 -20.59
CA HIS A 28 -15.96 -4.13 -20.47
C HIS A 28 -16.49 -3.87 -19.04
N TYR A 29 -15.67 -4.13 -18.03
CA TYR A 29 -15.98 -3.85 -16.63
C TYR A 29 -16.21 -2.35 -16.36
N GLN A 30 -15.33 -1.49 -16.89
CA GLN A 30 -15.42 -0.03 -16.73
C GLN A 30 -16.70 0.55 -17.39
N LEU A 31 -17.08 0.02 -18.56
CA LEU A 31 -18.27 0.48 -19.31
C LEU A 31 -19.60 0.09 -18.64
N VAL A 32 -19.68 -1.13 -18.09
CA VAL A 32 -20.88 -1.63 -17.40
C VAL A 32 -21.10 -0.94 -16.05
N HIS A 33 -20.03 -0.62 -15.31
CA HIS A 33 -20.18 -0.07 -13.96
C HIS A 33 -20.45 1.45 -13.88
N LEU A 34 -19.92 2.28 -14.78
CA LEU A 34 -20.14 3.75 -14.66
C LEU A 34 -21.54 4.22 -15.07
N THR A 35 -22.25 3.49 -15.94
CA THR A 35 -23.63 3.83 -16.30
C THR A 35 -24.65 3.37 -15.25
N ALA A 36 -24.36 2.29 -14.53
CA ALA A 36 -25.24 1.74 -13.50
C ALA A 36 -25.21 2.50 -12.16
N ASP A 37 -24.01 2.85 -11.66
CA ASP A 37 -23.85 3.30 -10.27
C ASP A 37 -24.40 4.72 -10.00
N ILE A 38 -24.23 5.66 -10.92
CA ILE A 38 -24.75 7.03 -10.73
C ILE A 38 -26.28 7.06 -10.74
N MET A 39 -26.92 6.27 -11.60
CA MET A 39 -28.39 6.21 -11.69
C MET A 39 -29.02 5.49 -10.49
N MET A 40 -28.40 4.42 -9.97
CA MET A 40 -28.86 3.79 -8.73
C MET A 40 -28.65 4.69 -7.50
N LEU A 41 -27.51 5.36 -7.39
CA LEU A 41 -27.24 6.27 -6.26
C LEU A 41 -28.19 7.47 -6.25
N LEU A 42 -28.47 8.06 -7.42
CA LEU A 42 -29.42 9.18 -7.55
C LEU A 42 -30.88 8.77 -7.30
N ASN A 43 -31.29 7.56 -7.69
CA ASN A 43 -32.64 7.06 -7.38
C ASN A 43 -32.79 6.72 -5.89
N TYR A 44 -31.79 6.08 -5.27
CA TYR A 44 -31.78 5.82 -3.82
C TYR A 44 -31.91 7.12 -3.02
N LEU A 45 -31.10 8.14 -3.37
CA LEU A 45 -31.12 9.45 -2.71
C LEU A 45 -32.40 10.28 -2.99
N ARG A 46 -33.10 10.04 -4.10
CA ARG A 46 -34.45 10.61 -4.34
C ARG A 46 -35.53 9.99 -3.45
N SER A 47 -35.41 8.72 -3.11
CA SER A 47 -36.46 7.95 -2.46
C SER A 47 -36.55 8.11 -0.93
N ASN A 48 -35.50 8.60 -0.26
CA ASN A 48 -35.48 8.78 1.21
C ASN A 48 -34.71 10.04 1.66
N PRO A 49 -35.35 11.22 1.69
CA PRO A 49 -34.78 12.42 2.31
C PRO A 49 -34.87 12.32 3.86
N PRO A 50 -33.80 12.61 4.61
CA PRO A 50 -33.83 12.50 6.07
C PRO A 50 -34.71 13.59 6.69
N LYS A 51 -35.79 13.18 7.37
CA LYS A 51 -36.56 14.04 8.28
C LYS A 51 -36.34 13.63 9.74
N ASN A 52 -35.98 14.63 10.53
CA ASN A 52 -35.82 14.67 11.98
C ASN A 52 -34.76 13.78 12.65
N ARG A 53 -34.04 14.43 13.57
CA ARG A 53 -33.12 13.85 14.55
C ARG A 53 -33.95 13.25 15.70
N ASP A 54 -33.45 12.17 16.29
CA ASP A 54 -33.55 11.93 17.73
C ASP A 54 -32.34 11.10 18.21
N PRO A 55 -31.83 11.27 19.46
CA PRO A 55 -30.50 10.80 19.83
C PRO A 55 -30.51 9.39 20.45
N GLY A 56 -30.23 8.37 19.63
CA GLY A 56 -30.19 6.97 20.06
C GLY A 56 -28.88 6.26 19.74
N PHE A 57 -27.75 6.68 20.33
CA PHE A 57 -26.48 5.95 20.28
C PHE A 57 -25.96 5.71 21.71
N PRO A 58 -25.47 4.50 22.05
CA PRO A 58 -25.24 4.09 23.44
C PRO A 58 -24.06 4.82 24.11
N PRO A 59 -24.03 4.88 25.46
CA PRO A 59 -23.12 5.74 26.21
C PRO A 59 -21.65 5.33 26.12
N LEU A 60 -20.78 6.33 26.33
CA LEU A 60 -19.32 6.23 26.30
C LEU A 60 -18.77 5.19 27.31
N LEU A 61 -18.43 3.99 26.84
CA LEU A 61 -17.63 3.06 27.61
C LEU A 61 -16.18 3.58 27.74
N ARG A 62 -15.86 4.08 28.93
CA ARG A 62 -14.49 4.46 29.34
C ARG A 62 -13.58 3.24 29.39
N TYR A 63 -12.93 2.90 28.28
CA TYR A 63 -11.77 2.00 28.33
C TYR A 63 -10.52 2.78 28.74
N ARG A 64 -10.07 2.56 29.99
CA ARG A 64 -8.69 2.88 30.40
C ARG A 64 -7.75 2.04 29.54
N ILE A 65 -6.97 2.69 28.69
CA ILE A 65 -5.77 2.09 28.10
C ILE A 65 -4.59 2.64 28.90
N CYS A 66 -3.90 1.76 29.64
CA CYS A 66 -2.66 2.11 30.31
C CYS A 66 -1.56 2.31 29.26
N PRO A 67 -0.87 3.47 29.22
CA PRO A 67 0.22 3.69 28.28
C PRO A 67 1.56 3.27 28.89
N THR A 68 2.08 2.12 28.52
CA THR A 68 3.52 1.83 28.67
C THR A 68 4.26 2.27 27.42
N ASN A 69 4.48 3.58 27.35
CA ASN A 69 5.52 4.15 26.49
C ASN A 69 6.88 3.68 27.01
N VAL A 70 7.64 2.95 26.20
CA VAL A 70 9.10 3.00 26.27
C VAL A 70 9.58 3.52 24.92
N ARG A 71 9.86 4.83 24.87
CA ARG A 71 10.70 5.39 23.82
C ARG A 71 12.13 4.90 24.08
N VAL A 72 12.75 4.34 23.05
CA VAL A 72 14.22 4.28 22.98
C VAL A 72 14.60 5.16 21.80
N ASP A 73 15.25 6.28 22.09
CA ASP A 73 15.75 7.18 21.07
C ASP A 73 16.95 6.52 20.37
N ALA A 74 16.83 6.29 19.07
CA ALA A 74 17.88 5.73 18.23
C ALA A 74 18.45 6.80 17.30
N SER A 75 19.10 7.81 17.89
CA SER A 75 19.92 8.78 17.17
C SER A 75 21.39 8.35 17.19
N THR A 76 21.95 8.09 16.00
CA THR A 76 23.39 7.93 15.74
C THR A 76 24.14 6.94 16.63
N GLN A 77 23.99 5.64 16.32
CA GLN A 77 25.07 4.67 16.46
C GLN A 77 25.20 3.93 15.13
N SER A 78 26.44 3.67 14.71
CA SER A 78 26.73 2.82 13.56
C SER A 78 26.27 1.39 13.87
N ASP A 79 25.41 0.83 13.00
CA ASP A 79 24.97 -0.56 13.13
C ASP A 79 26.19 -1.49 13.22
N PRO A 80 26.35 -2.33 14.26
CA PRO A 80 27.38 -3.35 14.29
C PRO A 80 27.11 -4.37 13.18
N GLU A 81 28.13 -4.71 12.40
CA GLU A 81 27.97 -5.75 11.37
C GLU A 81 27.65 -7.10 12.03
N PRO A 82 26.55 -7.77 11.63
CA PRO A 82 26.26 -9.10 12.14
C PRO A 82 27.23 -10.12 11.55
N PRO A 83 27.64 -11.16 12.30
CA PRO A 83 28.54 -12.19 11.79
C PRO A 83 27.95 -12.86 10.54
N SER A 84 28.82 -13.10 9.55
CA SER A 84 28.50 -13.66 8.23
C SER A 84 27.99 -15.11 8.32
N SER A 85 26.74 -15.27 8.72
CA SER A 85 26.10 -16.54 9.07
C SER A 85 25.39 -17.14 7.86
N PHE A 86 26.19 -17.45 6.84
CA PHE A 86 25.86 -18.41 5.80
C PHE A 86 27.03 -19.40 5.66
N GLN A 87 27.19 -20.24 6.67
CA GLN A 87 28.03 -21.44 6.56
C GLN A 87 27.17 -22.54 5.94
N SER A 88 27.27 -22.69 4.62
CA SER A 88 26.91 -23.95 3.98
C SER A 88 27.96 -25.00 4.36
N GLU A 89 27.54 -26.26 4.54
CA GLU A 89 28.48 -27.38 4.64
C GLU A 89 29.26 -27.59 3.32
N ASP A 90 28.79 -26.98 2.23
CA ASP A 90 29.54 -26.79 0.99
C ASP A 90 30.57 -25.64 1.13
N ASP A 91 31.75 -25.97 1.67
CA ASP A 91 32.95 -25.08 1.71
C ASP A 91 33.57 -24.88 0.29
N ASP A 92 33.01 -25.58 -0.72
CA ASP A 92 33.42 -25.56 -2.13
C ASP A 92 32.68 -24.50 -3.00
N LEU A 93 31.71 -23.76 -2.46
CA LEU A 93 30.95 -22.77 -3.23
C LEU A 93 31.67 -21.42 -3.35
N ILE A 94 31.95 -20.98 -4.58
CA ILE A 94 32.53 -19.66 -4.84
C ILE A 94 31.59 -18.52 -4.38
N THR A 95 32.18 -17.42 -3.93
CA THR A 95 31.46 -16.27 -3.33
C THR A 95 30.30 -15.74 -4.18
N GLU A 96 30.47 -15.68 -5.51
CA GLU A 96 29.42 -15.20 -6.44
C GLU A 96 28.15 -16.08 -6.42
N VAL A 97 28.30 -17.39 -6.20
CA VAL A 97 27.17 -18.32 -6.06
C VAL A 97 26.44 -18.07 -4.75
N VAL A 98 27.19 -17.88 -3.65
CA VAL A 98 26.63 -17.54 -2.34
C VAL A 98 25.87 -16.21 -2.40
N GLU A 99 26.45 -15.16 -3.01
CA GLU A 99 25.78 -13.88 -3.22
C GLU A 99 24.49 -14.02 -4.05
N THR A 100 24.52 -14.84 -5.10
CA THR A 100 23.34 -15.13 -5.92
C THR A 100 22.25 -15.84 -5.10
N MET A 101 22.61 -16.85 -4.31
CA MET A 101 21.69 -17.57 -3.41
C MET A 101 21.09 -16.66 -2.32
N LEU A 102 21.88 -15.74 -1.76
CA LEU A 102 21.39 -14.73 -0.82
C LEU A 102 20.35 -13.79 -1.46
N ASN A 103 20.49 -13.47 -2.74
CA ASN A 103 19.52 -12.65 -3.49
C ASN A 103 18.16 -13.35 -3.72
N ALA A 104 18.02 -14.65 -3.49
CA ALA A 104 16.72 -15.34 -3.46
C ALA A 104 15.75 -14.79 -2.39
N ARG A 105 16.25 -14.02 -1.40
CA ARG A 105 15.43 -13.29 -0.42
C ARG A 105 15.58 -11.78 -0.58
N ALA A 106 14.44 -11.09 -0.62
CA ALA A 106 14.38 -9.63 -0.67
C ALA A 106 15.22 -9.00 0.46
N PRO A 107 15.94 -7.87 0.22
CA PRO A 107 16.89 -7.30 1.19
C PRO A 107 16.32 -7.04 2.59
N SER A 108 15.06 -6.63 2.70
CA SER A 108 14.38 -6.43 3.99
C SER A 108 14.09 -7.74 4.74
N THR A 109 13.94 -8.86 4.02
CA THR A 109 13.76 -10.19 4.63
C THR A 109 15.11 -10.72 5.11
N ARG A 110 16.19 -10.54 4.32
CA ARG A 110 17.57 -10.84 4.76
C ARG A 110 17.91 -10.12 6.05
N LYS A 111 17.87 -8.78 6.08
CA LYS A 111 18.17 -7.99 7.29
C LYS A 111 17.35 -8.42 8.52
N LEU A 112 16.06 -8.71 8.33
CA LEU A 112 15.19 -9.17 9.41
C LEU A 112 15.57 -10.58 9.91
N TYR A 113 15.94 -11.50 9.02
CA TYR A 113 16.35 -12.85 9.42
C TYR A 113 17.71 -12.82 10.11
N THR A 114 18.69 -12.09 9.59
CA THR A 114 20.01 -11.91 10.22
C THR A 114 19.88 -11.34 11.64
N LEU A 115 19.06 -10.31 11.85
CA LEU A 115 18.80 -9.77 13.20
C LEU A 115 18.15 -10.82 14.12
N LYS A 116 17.22 -11.63 13.61
CA LYS A 116 16.48 -12.61 14.41
C LYS A 116 17.30 -13.87 14.72
N TRP A 117 18.23 -14.22 13.84
CA TRP A 117 19.28 -15.21 14.07
C TRP A 117 20.29 -14.73 15.10
N TRP A 118 20.82 -13.51 14.96
CA TRP A 118 21.79 -12.95 15.91
C TRP A 118 21.24 -12.86 17.35
N LEU A 119 19.98 -12.46 17.52
CA LEU A 119 19.32 -12.48 18.83
C LEU A 119 19.16 -13.89 19.43
N PHE A 120 19.13 -14.94 18.60
CA PHE A 120 19.13 -16.33 19.05
C PHE A 120 20.55 -16.81 19.41
N VAL A 121 21.56 -16.42 18.61
CA VAL A 121 22.99 -16.67 18.89
C VAL A 121 23.37 -16.12 20.27
N LEU A 122 23.09 -14.84 20.55
CA LEU A 122 23.38 -14.24 21.87
C LEU A 122 22.73 -15.01 23.03
N TRP A 123 21.46 -15.40 22.89
CA TRP A 123 20.75 -16.15 23.92
C TRP A 123 21.36 -17.53 24.17
N CYS A 124 21.90 -18.18 23.13
CA CYS A 124 22.64 -19.44 23.24
C CYS A 124 24.01 -19.24 23.89
N GLU A 125 24.75 -18.18 23.51
CA GLU A 125 26.06 -17.84 24.08
C GLU A 125 25.96 -17.57 25.59
N GLU A 126 24.96 -16.81 26.04
CA GLU A 126 24.63 -16.59 27.47
C GLU A 126 24.43 -17.90 28.26
N ARG A 127 24.02 -18.97 27.56
CA ARG A 127 23.69 -20.29 28.14
C ARG A 127 24.74 -21.35 27.83
N GLN A 128 25.85 -20.98 27.18
CA GLN A 128 26.93 -21.88 26.74
C GLN A 128 26.46 -23.01 25.79
N LEU A 129 25.53 -22.67 24.88
CA LEU A 129 24.95 -23.59 23.90
C LEU A 129 25.45 -23.26 22.49
N ASP A 130 25.64 -24.28 21.65
CA ASP A 130 25.94 -24.09 20.22
C ASP A 130 24.65 -23.66 19.46
N PRO A 131 24.56 -22.44 18.91
CA PRO A 131 23.36 -21.97 18.24
C PRO A 131 23.08 -22.67 16.90
N VAL A 132 24.08 -23.30 16.28
CA VAL A 132 23.94 -23.97 14.96
C VAL A 132 23.43 -25.40 15.12
N ASN A 133 23.86 -26.11 16.17
CA ASN A 133 23.61 -27.55 16.36
C ASN A 133 22.83 -27.90 17.63
N CYS A 134 22.20 -26.93 18.32
CA CYS A 134 21.42 -27.22 19.53
C CYS A 134 20.18 -28.09 19.26
N THR A 135 19.62 -28.63 20.34
CA THR A 135 18.41 -29.47 20.25
C THR A 135 17.19 -28.63 19.89
N ILE A 136 16.17 -29.28 19.31
CA ILE A 136 14.88 -28.60 19.08
C ILE A 136 14.22 -28.14 20.38
N ALA A 137 14.49 -28.79 21.52
CA ALA A 137 14.00 -28.34 22.83
C ALA A 137 14.56 -26.96 23.19
N THR A 138 15.87 -26.77 23.01
CA THR A 138 16.57 -25.49 23.18
C THR A 138 15.96 -24.37 22.33
N VAL A 139 15.69 -24.64 21.05
CA VAL A 139 15.03 -23.66 20.16
C VAL A 139 13.62 -23.31 20.66
N LEU A 140 12.87 -24.30 21.15
CA LEU A 140 11.51 -24.08 21.68
C LEU A 140 11.52 -23.32 23.00
N GLU A 141 12.52 -23.52 23.87
CA GLU A 141 12.72 -22.74 25.10
C GLU A 141 12.96 -21.26 24.79
N PHE A 142 13.86 -20.94 23.85
CA PHE A 142 14.08 -19.57 23.37
C PHE A 142 12.78 -18.91 22.84
N LEU A 143 12.04 -19.64 22.00
CA LEU A 143 10.79 -19.15 21.43
C LEU A 143 9.69 -18.99 22.49
N GLN A 144 9.68 -19.84 23.52
CA GLN A 144 8.77 -19.75 24.67
C GLN A 144 9.12 -18.58 25.58
N GLU A 145 10.40 -18.31 25.85
CA GLU A 145 10.84 -17.13 26.62
C GLU A 145 10.36 -15.84 25.93
N HIS A 146 10.59 -15.73 24.63
CA HIS A 146 10.13 -14.62 23.80
C HIS A 146 8.60 -14.52 23.69
N PHE A 147 7.90 -15.66 23.69
CA PHE A 147 6.43 -15.65 23.73
C PHE A 147 5.91 -15.25 25.12
N SER A 148 6.54 -15.68 26.21
CA SER A 148 6.22 -15.22 27.56
C SER A 148 6.43 -13.71 27.71
N GLY A 149 7.48 -13.15 27.09
CA GLY A 149 7.73 -11.69 26.97
C GLY A 149 6.81 -10.95 25.99
N ASP A 150 5.53 -11.36 25.89
CA ASP A 150 4.45 -10.74 25.12
C ASP A 150 4.68 -10.49 23.61
N LEU A 151 5.68 -11.14 22.98
CA LEU A 151 5.83 -11.05 21.53
C LEU A 151 4.63 -11.66 20.79
N ALA A 152 4.22 -10.97 19.72
CA ALA A 152 3.11 -11.38 18.88
C ALA A 152 3.40 -12.71 18.15
N PRO A 153 2.38 -13.59 17.94
CA PRO A 153 2.51 -14.83 17.17
C PRO A 153 3.12 -14.69 15.76
N SER A 154 2.98 -13.52 15.14
CA SER A 154 3.63 -13.20 13.86
C SER A 154 5.15 -13.05 14.00
N THR A 155 5.64 -12.49 15.12
CA THR A 155 7.06 -12.26 15.39
C THR A 155 7.76 -13.56 15.74
N ILE A 156 7.14 -14.40 16.58
CA ILE A 156 7.64 -15.76 16.88
C ILE A 156 7.83 -16.58 15.60
N ARG A 157 6.91 -16.47 14.64
CA ARG A 157 7.04 -17.12 13.33
C ARG A 157 8.24 -16.62 12.52
N VAL A 158 8.63 -15.35 12.66
CA VAL A 158 9.82 -14.81 11.98
C VAL A 158 11.10 -15.36 12.62
N TYR A 159 11.15 -15.49 13.96
CA TYR A 159 12.27 -16.19 14.63
C TYR A 159 12.39 -17.63 14.13
N VAL A 160 11.29 -18.40 14.13
CA VAL A 160 11.28 -19.77 13.58
C VAL A 160 11.85 -19.79 12.16
N ALA A 161 11.40 -18.89 11.28
CA ALA A 161 11.85 -18.87 9.89
C ALA A 161 13.33 -18.46 9.73
N ALA A 162 13.84 -17.56 10.58
CA ALA A 162 15.24 -17.13 10.58
C ALA A 162 16.17 -18.23 11.12
N ILE A 163 15.80 -18.87 12.23
CA ILE A 163 16.53 -20.01 12.79
C ILE A 163 16.54 -21.17 11.77
N SER A 164 15.42 -21.42 11.08
CA SER A 164 15.34 -22.45 10.02
C SER A 164 16.27 -22.22 8.81
N THR A 165 16.84 -21.03 8.65
CA THR A 165 17.77 -20.74 7.54
C THR A 165 19.24 -20.81 7.91
N SER A 166 19.56 -20.97 9.20
CA SER A 166 20.93 -20.88 9.73
C SER A 166 21.28 -21.97 10.75
N HIS A 167 20.28 -22.70 11.25
CA HIS A 167 20.44 -23.86 12.14
C HIS A 167 20.50 -25.15 11.32
N SER A 168 21.36 -26.08 11.73
CA SER A 168 21.48 -27.41 11.12
C SER A 168 20.16 -28.21 11.20
N PRO A 169 19.90 -29.17 10.31
CA PRO A 169 18.73 -30.03 10.40
C PRO A 169 18.70 -30.81 11.73
N VAL A 170 17.55 -30.83 12.40
CA VAL A 170 17.32 -31.63 13.62
C VAL A 170 16.34 -32.75 13.28
N ASP A 171 16.68 -33.98 13.64
CA ASP A 171 15.93 -35.20 13.28
C ASP A 171 15.61 -35.30 11.78
N GLY A 172 16.55 -34.85 10.93
CA GLY A 172 16.42 -34.84 9.48
C GLY A 172 15.52 -33.74 8.89
N ALA A 173 15.05 -32.79 9.70
CA ALA A 173 14.17 -31.70 9.28
C ALA A 173 14.72 -30.32 9.67
N SER A 174 14.40 -29.29 8.87
CA SER A 174 14.66 -27.91 9.30
C SER A 174 13.79 -27.55 10.52
N VAL A 175 14.29 -26.67 11.39
CA VAL A 175 13.61 -26.22 12.62
C VAL A 175 12.14 -25.88 12.40
N GLY A 176 11.81 -25.17 11.32
CA GLY A 176 10.45 -24.72 10.99
C GLY A 176 9.54 -25.80 10.43
N GLN A 177 10.10 -26.91 9.93
CA GLN A 177 9.37 -28.09 9.48
C GLN A 177 9.21 -29.14 10.59
N HIS A 178 10.01 -29.06 11.66
CA HIS A 178 10.00 -30.03 12.76
C HIS A 178 8.59 -30.16 13.42
N PRO A 179 8.11 -31.39 13.72
CA PRO A 179 6.76 -31.61 14.28
C PRO A 179 6.48 -30.87 15.59
N LEU A 180 7.48 -30.77 16.47
CA LEU A 180 7.34 -30.03 17.74
C LEU A 180 7.19 -28.52 17.50
N THR A 181 7.93 -27.91 16.56
CA THR A 181 7.78 -26.50 16.17
C THR A 181 6.40 -26.23 15.59
N SER A 182 5.90 -27.14 14.74
CA SER A 182 4.54 -27.05 14.19
C SER A 182 3.47 -27.10 15.29
N THR A 183 3.68 -27.94 16.31
CA THR A 183 2.79 -28.08 17.48
C THR A 183 2.86 -26.86 18.39
N PHE A 184 4.06 -26.38 18.73
CA PHE A 184 4.29 -25.14 19.49
C PHE A 184 3.64 -23.94 18.80
N MET A 185 3.87 -23.76 17.50
CA MET A 185 3.28 -22.67 16.73
C MET A 185 1.75 -22.78 16.60
N ARG A 186 1.16 -23.97 16.77
CA ARG A 186 -0.30 -24.15 16.92
C ARG A 186 -0.77 -23.68 18.31
N GLY A 187 -0.07 -24.06 19.38
CA GLY A 187 -0.33 -23.58 20.75
C GLY A 187 -0.24 -22.06 20.87
N VAL A 188 0.83 -21.45 20.37
CA VAL A 188 1.02 -19.98 20.29
C VAL A 188 -0.18 -19.26 19.64
N ARG A 189 -0.78 -19.85 18.59
CA ARG A 189 -1.97 -19.29 17.92
C ARG A 189 -3.28 -19.48 18.70
N GLN A 190 -3.38 -20.51 19.53
CA GLN A 190 -4.54 -20.76 20.39
C GLN A 190 -4.50 -19.90 21.65
N LEU A 191 -3.32 -19.76 22.27
CA LEU A 191 -3.11 -18.94 23.47
C LEU A 191 -3.22 -17.43 23.20
N ARG A 192 -2.76 -16.96 22.02
CA ARG A 192 -2.96 -15.58 21.56
C ARG A 192 -3.59 -15.55 20.16
N PRO A 193 -4.93 -15.69 20.03
CA PRO A 193 -5.63 -15.55 18.76
C PRO A 193 -5.42 -14.16 18.13
N ILE A 194 -5.29 -14.12 16.80
CA ILE A 194 -5.09 -12.85 16.08
C ILE A 194 -6.44 -12.15 15.90
N CYS A 195 -6.83 -11.31 16.85
CA CYS A 195 -7.96 -10.40 16.70
C CYS A 195 -7.64 -9.31 15.66
N ARG A 196 -8.55 -9.12 14.69
CA ARG A 196 -8.44 -8.09 13.65
C ARG A 196 -9.53 -7.05 13.88
N ALA A 197 -9.14 -5.77 13.84
CA ALA A 197 -10.12 -4.68 13.86
C ALA A 197 -10.93 -4.73 12.56
N ARG A 198 -12.24 -4.91 12.69
CA ARG A 198 -13.22 -4.82 11.60
C ARG A 198 -13.72 -3.40 11.38
N ILE A 199 -13.75 -2.60 12.44
CA ILE A 199 -14.05 -1.17 12.35
C ILE A 199 -12.74 -0.46 11.97
N PRO A 200 -12.68 0.31 10.87
CA PRO A 200 -11.50 1.10 10.55
C PRO A 200 -11.31 2.20 11.59
N SER A 201 -10.05 2.60 11.83
CA SER A 201 -9.78 3.71 12.75
C SER A 201 -10.20 5.08 12.21
N TRP A 202 -10.61 5.18 10.95
CA TRP A 202 -11.00 6.42 10.28
C TRP A 202 -12.12 6.19 9.25
N ASP A 203 -12.85 7.24 8.92
CA ASP A 203 -13.95 7.27 7.95
C ASP A 203 -13.48 7.90 6.64
N LEU A 204 -13.64 7.15 5.55
CA LEU A 204 -13.33 7.62 4.20
C LEU A 204 -14.14 8.86 3.81
N SER A 205 -15.38 8.98 4.28
CA SER A 205 -16.30 10.07 3.94
C SER A 205 -15.75 11.42 4.45
N VAL A 206 -15.25 11.44 5.70
CA VAL A 206 -14.58 12.59 6.33
C VAL A 206 -13.33 13.00 5.55
N ILE A 207 -12.53 12.02 5.10
CA ILE A 207 -11.30 12.28 4.34
C ILE A 207 -11.61 12.87 2.97
N LEU A 208 -12.57 12.29 2.23
CA LEU A 208 -12.97 12.81 0.92
C LEU A 208 -13.55 14.23 1.06
N GLU A 209 -14.30 14.53 2.13
CA GLU A 209 -14.72 15.90 2.43
C GLU A 209 -13.54 16.84 2.71
N GLY A 210 -12.59 16.44 3.57
CA GLY A 210 -11.41 17.26 3.89
C GLY A 210 -10.51 17.52 2.69
N LEU A 211 -10.36 16.55 1.79
CA LEU A 211 -9.63 16.69 0.53
C LEU A 211 -10.33 17.57 -0.51
N SER A 212 -11.63 17.86 -0.34
CA SER A 212 -12.44 18.68 -1.27
C SER A 212 -12.45 20.18 -0.90
N GLY A 213 -11.54 20.63 -0.05
CA GLY A 213 -11.48 22.02 0.42
C GLY A 213 -10.10 22.43 0.90
N ALA A 214 -10.01 23.59 1.56
CA ALA A 214 -8.76 24.06 2.14
C ALA A 214 -8.25 23.08 3.22
N PRO A 215 -6.93 22.81 3.31
CA PRO A 215 -5.85 23.44 2.55
C PRO A 215 -5.50 22.74 1.23
N PHE A 216 -6.23 21.71 0.82
CA PHE A 216 -5.92 20.89 -0.35
C PHE A 216 -6.41 21.48 -1.69
N GLU A 217 -7.37 22.39 -1.65
CA GLU A 217 -7.92 23.12 -2.80
C GLU A 217 -7.76 24.64 -2.65
N PRO A 218 -7.60 25.40 -3.75
CA PRO A 218 -7.52 24.92 -5.14
C PRO A 218 -6.16 24.29 -5.48
N LEU A 219 -6.16 23.21 -6.29
CA LEU A 219 -4.95 22.44 -6.68
C LEU A 219 -3.81 23.30 -7.24
N GLU A 220 -4.13 24.40 -7.92
CA GLU A 220 -3.19 25.31 -8.57
C GLU A 220 -2.36 26.09 -7.54
N SER A 221 -2.98 26.54 -6.45
CA SER A 221 -2.33 27.34 -5.40
C SER A 221 -1.85 26.50 -4.21
N ALA A 222 -2.39 25.28 -4.03
CA ALA A 222 -1.95 24.34 -3.00
C ALA A 222 -0.42 24.17 -3.01
N SER A 223 0.22 24.11 -1.84
CA SER A 223 1.67 23.98 -1.77
C SER A 223 2.15 22.64 -2.35
N GLY A 224 3.41 22.56 -2.80
CA GLY A 224 3.99 21.32 -3.31
C GLY A 224 3.88 20.15 -2.32
N LYS A 225 3.95 20.43 -1.01
CA LYS A 225 3.63 19.46 0.06
C LYS A 225 2.19 18.98 -0.05
N LEU A 226 1.23 19.90 0.04
CA LEU A 226 -0.21 19.58 0.09
C LEU A 226 -0.67 18.81 -1.16
N LEU A 227 -0.18 19.19 -2.34
CA LEU A 227 -0.46 18.49 -3.59
C LEU A 227 0.14 17.08 -3.58
N THR A 228 1.38 16.90 -3.10
CA THR A 228 2.00 15.56 -2.94
C THR A 228 1.20 14.69 -1.97
N LEU A 229 0.76 15.24 -0.84
CA LEU A 229 -0.05 14.54 0.16
C LEU A 229 -1.39 14.08 -0.42
N LYS A 230 -2.10 14.98 -1.13
CA LYS A 230 -3.38 14.66 -1.80
C LYS A 230 -3.21 13.58 -2.87
N VAL A 231 -2.21 13.70 -3.75
CA VAL A 231 -1.95 12.69 -4.79
C VAL A 231 -1.55 11.34 -4.19
N ALA A 232 -0.66 11.31 -3.19
CA ALA A 232 -0.27 10.06 -2.53
C ALA A 232 -1.48 9.34 -1.88
N LEU A 233 -2.37 10.09 -1.22
CA LEU A 233 -3.57 9.54 -0.61
C LEU A 233 -4.58 9.06 -1.67
N LEU A 234 -4.91 9.88 -2.68
CA LEU A 234 -5.83 9.50 -3.76
C LEU A 234 -5.32 8.28 -4.54
N LEU A 235 -4.03 8.21 -4.90
CA LEU A 235 -3.41 7.04 -5.52
C LEU A 235 -3.55 5.80 -4.64
N SER A 236 -3.35 5.91 -3.32
CA SER A 236 -3.46 4.78 -2.41
C SER A 236 -4.89 4.26 -2.25
N LEU A 237 -5.89 5.15 -2.37
CA LEU A 237 -7.31 4.80 -2.28
C LEU A 237 -7.84 4.18 -3.58
N THR A 238 -7.45 4.72 -4.73
CA THR A 238 -8.00 4.35 -6.04
C THR A 238 -7.30 3.15 -6.67
N SER A 239 -5.98 3.09 -6.61
CA SER A 239 -5.21 1.98 -7.20
C SER A 239 -5.26 0.68 -6.37
N LEU A 240 -5.67 0.79 -5.10
CA LEU A 240 -5.54 -0.24 -4.06
C LEU A 240 -4.11 -0.82 -3.89
N LYS A 241 -3.07 -0.29 -4.55
CA LYS A 241 -1.73 -0.89 -4.55
C LYS A 241 -1.02 -0.71 -3.20
N ARG A 242 0.03 -1.49 -2.94
CA ARG A 242 0.84 -1.36 -1.72
C ARG A 242 1.75 -0.15 -1.83
N VAL A 243 2.18 0.42 -0.70
CA VAL A 243 3.15 1.53 -0.67
C VAL A 243 4.46 1.18 -1.41
N GLY A 244 4.86 -0.10 -1.42
CA GLY A 244 6.00 -0.56 -2.22
C GLY A 244 5.79 -0.47 -3.73
N ASP A 245 4.56 -0.68 -4.20
CA ASP A 245 4.17 -0.58 -5.59
C ASP A 245 3.99 0.90 -5.99
N LEU A 246 3.35 1.72 -5.12
CA LEU A 246 3.24 3.18 -5.29
C LEU A 246 4.62 3.86 -5.39
N GLN A 247 5.58 3.38 -4.61
CA GLN A 247 6.97 3.83 -4.65
C GLN A 247 7.65 3.48 -5.99
N ALA A 248 7.18 2.45 -6.69
CA ALA A 248 7.74 1.96 -7.95
C ALA A 248 7.04 2.50 -9.20
N LEU A 249 5.99 3.33 -9.06
CA LEU A 249 5.42 4.10 -10.17
C LEU A 249 6.45 5.13 -10.68
N SER A 250 6.33 5.56 -11.93
CA SER A 250 7.31 6.44 -12.59
C SER A 250 6.66 7.49 -13.49
N VAL A 251 7.34 8.63 -13.69
CA VAL A 251 7.01 9.67 -14.69
C VAL A 251 7.70 9.44 -16.05
N ALA A 252 8.49 8.37 -16.21
CA ALA A 252 9.15 8.07 -17.48
C ALA A 252 8.09 7.88 -18.59
N PRO A 253 8.38 8.24 -19.87
CA PRO A 253 7.40 8.14 -20.95
C PRO A 253 6.86 6.73 -21.23
N SER A 254 7.59 5.69 -20.82
CA SER A 254 7.15 4.28 -20.89
C SER A 254 6.25 3.86 -19.71
N CYS A 255 6.11 4.70 -18.69
CA CYS A 255 5.49 4.37 -17.41
C CYS A 255 4.31 5.27 -17.01
N LEU A 256 4.10 6.39 -17.68
CA LEU A 256 2.97 7.30 -17.44
C LEU A 256 2.43 7.84 -18.76
N ASP A 257 1.13 7.62 -18.99
CA ASP A 257 0.39 8.21 -20.12
C ASP A 257 -0.96 8.77 -19.68
N PHE A 258 -1.48 9.75 -20.41
CA PHE A 258 -2.78 10.39 -20.17
C PHE A 258 -3.64 10.32 -21.43
N ALA A 259 -4.83 9.74 -21.30
CA ALA A 259 -5.80 9.71 -22.40
C ALA A 259 -6.26 11.14 -22.77
N PRO A 260 -6.68 11.36 -24.05
CA PRO A 260 -7.18 12.65 -24.50
C PRO A 260 -8.25 13.26 -23.57
N GLY A 261 -8.18 14.58 -23.38
CA GLY A 261 -9.08 15.30 -22.47
C GLY A 261 -8.88 14.99 -20.97
N LEU A 262 -7.81 14.30 -20.60
CA LEU A 262 -7.57 13.80 -19.23
C LEU A 262 -8.69 12.87 -18.73
N ALA A 263 -9.26 12.08 -19.65
CA ALA A 263 -10.30 11.10 -19.33
C ALA A 263 -9.77 9.93 -18.48
N MET A 264 -8.50 9.54 -18.69
CA MET A 264 -7.81 8.48 -17.95
C MET A 264 -6.32 8.83 -17.78
N ALA A 265 -5.67 8.19 -16.80
CA ALA A 265 -4.22 8.08 -16.72
C ALA A 265 -3.81 6.61 -16.54
N PHE A 266 -2.78 6.19 -17.25
CA PHE A 266 -2.20 4.84 -17.17
C PHE A 266 -0.84 4.95 -16.47
N LEU A 267 -0.66 4.25 -15.36
CA LEU A 267 0.61 4.22 -14.64
C LEU A 267 1.17 2.81 -14.53
N TYR A 268 2.42 2.62 -14.94
CA TYR A 268 3.14 1.36 -14.85
C TYR A 268 4.19 1.41 -13.73
N LEU A 269 4.54 0.23 -13.23
CA LEU A 269 5.67 0.05 -12.33
C LEU A 269 6.96 0.06 -13.16
N ARG A 270 8.05 0.63 -12.63
CA ARG A 270 9.36 0.62 -13.31
C ARG A 270 9.80 -0.83 -13.60
N PRO A 271 10.43 -1.13 -14.76
CA PRO A 271 10.80 -2.49 -15.13
C PRO A 271 11.79 -3.20 -14.18
N ASP A 272 12.58 -2.43 -13.41
CA ASP A 272 13.52 -2.94 -12.39
C ASP A 272 12.83 -3.34 -11.07
N TYR A 273 11.53 -3.07 -10.92
CA TYR A 273 10.78 -3.36 -9.70
C TYR A 273 10.15 -4.74 -9.71
N ILE A 274 10.56 -5.59 -8.75
CA ILE A 274 9.91 -6.87 -8.47
C ILE A 274 8.80 -6.66 -7.41
N PRO A 275 7.51 -6.85 -7.75
CA PRO A 275 6.41 -6.72 -6.79
C PRO A 275 6.47 -7.78 -5.69
N LYS A 276 5.97 -7.45 -4.49
CA LYS A 276 5.93 -8.40 -3.36
C LYS A 276 5.08 -9.65 -3.63
N VAL A 277 4.15 -9.56 -4.57
CA VAL A 277 3.42 -10.69 -5.14
C VAL A 277 3.59 -10.56 -6.65
N PRO A 278 4.50 -11.33 -7.28
CA PRO A 278 4.65 -11.31 -8.73
C PRO A 278 3.33 -11.67 -9.40
N THR A 279 2.94 -10.88 -10.40
CA THR A 279 1.79 -11.16 -11.26
C THR A 279 2.33 -11.51 -12.63
N SER A 280 1.79 -12.53 -13.30
CA SER A 280 2.34 -13.03 -14.57
C SER A 280 2.28 -12.04 -15.74
N ALA A 281 1.51 -10.95 -15.61
CA ALA A 281 1.45 -9.87 -16.58
C ALA A 281 1.40 -8.50 -15.89
N ALA A 282 2.15 -7.55 -16.44
CA ALA A 282 2.29 -6.18 -15.96
C ALA A 282 1.10 -5.32 -16.41
N HIS A 283 0.01 -5.37 -15.64
CA HIS A 283 -1.17 -4.53 -15.89
C HIS A 283 -0.93 -3.11 -15.31
N PRO A 284 -1.32 -2.04 -16.03
CA PRO A 284 -1.25 -0.68 -15.50
C PRO A 284 -2.17 -0.49 -14.29
N VAL A 285 -1.85 0.51 -13.47
CA VAL A 285 -2.85 1.21 -12.67
C VAL A 285 -3.58 2.16 -13.60
N VAL A 286 -4.86 1.91 -13.85
CA VAL A 286 -5.73 2.83 -14.59
C VAL A 286 -6.45 3.74 -13.58
N LEU A 287 -6.36 5.06 -13.79
CA LEU A 287 -7.15 6.05 -13.08
C LEU A 287 -8.13 6.67 -14.07
N GLN A 288 -9.41 6.72 -13.71
CA GLN A 288 -10.44 7.34 -14.55
C GLN A 288 -10.87 8.71 -13.98
N ALA A 289 -11.18 9.64 -14.88
CA ALA A 289 -11.84 10.89 -14.53
C ALA A 289 -13.35 10.69 -14.34
N PHE A 290 -13.93 11.40 -13.38
CA PHE A 290 -15.36 11.42 -13.11
C PHE A 290 -15.86 12.84 -12.88
N CYS A 291 -17.18 13.04 -13.02
CA CYS A 291 -17.87 14.33 -12.87
C CYS A 291 -17.23 15.47 -13.71
N PRO A 292 -17.13 15.36 -15.04
CA PRO A 292 -16.72 16.49 -15.87
C PRO A 292 -17.73 17.65 -15.79
N PRO A 293 -17.32 18.92 -16.03
CA PRO A 293 -18.25 20.04 -16.12
C PRO A 293 -19.10 19.94 -17.41
N PRO A 294 -20.30 20.55 -17.45
CA PRO A 294 -20.93 21.36 -16.41
C PRO A 294 -21.52 20.52 -15.26
N PHE A 295 -21.51 21.07 -14.05
CA PHE A 295 -22.08 20.41 -12.87
C PHE A 295 -23.58 20.68 -12.76
N LEU A 296 -24.37 19.63 -12.52
CA LEU A 296 -25.81 19.70 -12.29
C LEU A 296 -26.16 19.77 -10.80
N THR A 297 -25.23 19.41 -9.92
CA THR A 297 -25.40 19.46 -8.46
C THR A 297 -24.10 19.91 -7.76
N PRO A 298 -24.19 20.53 -6.56
CA PRO A 298 -23.00 20.81 -5.73
C PRO A 298 -22.20 19.54 -5.37
N GLU A 299 -22.85 18.37 -5.42
CA GLU A 299 -22.18 17.10 -5.16
C GLU A 299 -21.25 16.69 -6.31
N GLN A 300 -21.64 16.94 -7.57
CA GLN A 300 -20.77 16.71 -8.72
C GLN A 300 -19.58 17.67 -8.73
N GLU A 301 -19.79 18.93 -8.36
CA GLU A 301 -18.72 19.92 -8.16
C GLU A 301 -17.76 19.49 -7.05
N ARG A 302 -18.28 19.03 -5.89
CA ARG A 302 -17.46 18.49 -4.80
C ARG A 302 -16.66 17.26 -5.22
N MET A 303 -17.29 16.30 -5.89
CA MET A 303 -16.62 15.11 -6.40
C MET A 303 -15.56 15.45 -7.46
N HIS A 304 -15.77 16.48 -8.28
CA HIS A 304 -14.81 16.93 -9.28
C HIS A 304 -13.45 17.31 -8.68
N LEU A 305 -13.43 17.88 -7.46
CA LEU A 305 -12.21 18.23 -6.71
C LEU A 305 -11.43 16.98 -6.24
N LEU A 306 -12.04 15.80 -6.26
CA LEU A 306 -11.40 14.54 -5.88
C LEU A 306 -10.85 13.75 -7.08
N ARG A 307 -11.00 14.29 -8.31
CA ARG A 307 -10.62 13.67 -9.58
C ARG A 307 -9.12 13.31 -9.62
N PRO A 308 -8.73 12.02 -9.50
CA PRO A 308 -7.33 11.62 -9.34
C PRO A 308 -6.46 11.99 -10.53
N VAL A 309 -7.01 11.88 -11.75
CA VAL A 309 -6.31 12.20 -13.00
C VAL A 309 -5.86 13.67 -13.04
N MET A 310 -6.67 14.61 -12.53
CA MET A 310 -6.27 16.02 -12.45
C MET A 310 -5.23 16.26 -11.37
N ALA A 311 -5.45 15.74 -10.15
CA ALA A 311 -4.49 15.90 -9.07
C ALA A 311 -3.11 15.37 -9.49
N LEU A 312 -3.08 14.22 -10.17
CA LEU A 312 -1.89 13.63 -10.78
C LEU A 312 -1.29 14.50 -11.90
N CYS A 313 -2.09 14.97 -12.87
CA CYS A 313 -1.62 15.79 -13.97
C CYS A 313 -1.02 17.12 -13.48
N THR A 314 -1.76 17.84 -12.62
CA THR A 314 -1.30 19.08 -11.97
C THR A 314 -0.05 18.84 -11.12
N TYR A 315 0.05 17.70 -10.44
CA TYR A 315 1.26 17.33 -9.70
C TYR A 315 2.46 17.12 -10.63
N VAL A 316 2.35 16.26 -11.64
CA VAL A 316 3.44 15.95 -12.59
C VAL A 316 3.90 17.21 -13.33
N HIS A 317 2.96 18.04 -13.80
CA HIS A 317 3.25 19.31 -14.47
C HIS A 317 3.99 20.31 -13.56
N ARG A 318 3.66 20.36 -12.27
CA ARG A 318 4.38 21.22 -11.31
C ARG A 318 5.73 20.61 -10.92
N SER A 319 5.78 19.30 -10.64
CA SER A 319 6.98 18.63 -10.15
C SER A 319 8.09 18.44 -11.18
N CYS A 320 7.78 18.47 -12.48
CA CYS A 320 8.80 18.37 -13.54
C CYS A 320 9.85 19.50 -13.47
N GLN A 321 9.49 20.64 -12.86
CA GLN A 321 10.39 21.78 -12.66
C GLN A 321 11.47 21.54 -11.60
N TRP A 322 11.35 20.48 -10.79
CA TRP A 322 12.29 20.18 -9.71
C TRP A 322 12.57 18.69 -9.48
N CYS A 323 12.06 17.79 -10.32
CA CYS A 323 12.36 16.36 -10.20
C CYS A 323 13.83 16.05 -10.56
N LYS A 324 14.46 15.15 -9.81
CA LYS A 324 15.82 14.65 -10.04
C LYS A 324 15.87 13.13 -10.26
N SER A 325 14.70 12.52 -10.45
CA SER A 325 14.51 11.08 -10.60
C SER A 325 13.33 10.84 -11.55
N GLU A 326 13.20 9.62 -12.06
CA GLU A 326 12.04 9.20 -12.85
C GLU A 326 10.93 8.58 -11.99
N GLN A 327 11.11 8.45 -10.67
CA GLN A 327 10.06 7.96 -9.77
C GLN A 327 8.81 8.87 -9.83
N LEU A 328 7.60 8.34 -9.61
CA LEU A 328 6.40 9.18 -9.67
C LEU A 328 6.38 10.26 -8.59
N LEU A 329 6.70 9.89 -7.35
CA LEU A 329 6.62 10.79 -6.19
C LEU A 329 8.02 11.27 -5.77
N PHE A 330 8.13 12.56 -5.48
CA PHE A 330 9.38 13.24 -5.10
C PHE A 330 9.29 13.93 -3.75
N PHE A 331 10.43 14.09 -3.07
CA PHE A 331 10.51 14.98 -1.90
C PHE A 331 10.22 16.43 -2.32
N PHE A 332 9.31 17.10 -1.59
CA PHE A 332 8.81 18.43 -1.95
C PHE A 332 9.57 19.61 -1.32
N GLY A 333 10.55 19.36 -0.44
CA GLY A 333 11.26 20.42 0.29
C GLY A 333 12.57 19.97 0.95
N GLY A 334 13.29 20.94 1.51
CA GLY A 334 14.65 20.74 2.04
C GLY A 334 15.69 20.51 0.95
N ASN A 335 16.93 20.16 1.37
CA ASN A 335 18.03 19.87 0.43
C ASN A 335 17.70 18.70 -0.52
N SER A 336 16.87 17.76 -0.06
CA SER A 336 16.40 16.62 -0.85
C SER A 336 15.24 16.93 -1.79
N LYS A 337 14.83 18.19 -1.99
CA LYS A 337 13.75 18.53 -2.94
C LYS A 337 14.08 17.96 -4.33
N GLY A 338 13.15 17.18 -4.88
CA GLY A 338 13.31 16.50 -6.17
C GLY A 338 13.85 15.08 -6.11
N ASP A 339 14.42 14.67 -4.99
CA ASP A 339 15.03 13.34 -4.84
C ASP A 339 13.95 12.24 -4.74
N ALA A 340 14.38 11.02 -5.05
CA ALA A 340 13.57 9.80 -4.93
C ALA A 340 13.10 9.56 -3.48
N VAL A 341 11.86 9.10 -3.31
CA VAL A 341 11.22 8.94 -2.00
C VAL A 341 11.22 7.49 -1.53
N SER A 342 11.44 7.32 -0.22
CA SER A 342 11.37 6.01 0.43
C SER A 342 9.92 5.52 0.59
N LYS A 343 9.76 4.20 0.75
CA LYS A 343 8.48 3.56 1.12
C LYS A 343 7.96 4.09 2.46
N GLN A 344 8.85 4.43 3.39
CA GLN A 344 8.45 5.01 4.68
C GLN A 344 7.94 6.44 4.51
N SER A 345 8.56 7.25 3.64
CA SER A 345 8.12 8.62 3.34
C SER A 345 6.69 8.64 2.79
N ILE A 346 6.39 7.81 1.78
CA ILE A 346 5.03 7.69 1.22
C ILE A 346 4.04 7.20 2.30
N SER A 347 4.44 6.23 3.14
CA SER A 347 3.60 5.78 4.25
C SER A 347 3.27 6.90 5.23
N ASN A 348 4.26 7.72 5.59
CA ASN A 348 4.07 8.87 6.47
C ASN A 348 3.17 9.93 5.83
N TRP A 349 3.34 10.20 4.53
CA TRP A 349 2.51 11.14 3.78
C TRP A 349 1.04 10.72 3.66
N ILE A 350 0.77 9.43 3.45
CA ILE A 350 -0.62 8.91 3.47
C ILE A 350 -1.25 9.10 4.85
N VAL A 351 -0.49 8.86 5.93
CA VAL A 351 -0.96 9.10 7.31
C VAL A 351 -1.19 10.59 7.57
N GLU A 352 -0.26 11.45 7.19
CA GLU A 352 -0.33 12.90 7.35
C GLU A 352 -1.51 13.50 6.56
N ALA A 353 -1.74 13.05 5.32
CA ALA A 353 -2.88 13.47 4.51
C ALA A 353 -4.23 13.11 5.15
N ILE A 354 -4.34 11.94 5.79
CA ILE A 354 -5.53 11.54 6.55
C ILE A 354 -5.74 12.44 7.77
N SER A 355 -4.69 12.70 8.55
CA SER A 355 -4.76 13.60 9.71
C SER A 355 -5.19 15.01 9.31
N MET A 356 -4.54 15.59 8.29
CA MET A 356 -4.87 16.93 7.79
C MET A 356 -6.29 17.02 7.23
N ALA A 357 -6.83 15.95 6.63
CA ALA A 357 -8.21 15.92 6.17
C ALA A 357 -9.22 15.90 7.35
N TYR A 358 -8.88 15.27 8.48
CA TYR A 358 -9.67 15.36 9.72
C TYR A 358 -9.62 16.76 10.34
N GLU A 359 -8.42 17.35 10.42
CA GLU A 359 -8.19 18.70 10.94
C GLU A 359 -8.93 19.76 10.11
N ALA A 360 -8.94 19.63 8.78
CA ALA A 360 -9.71 20.47 7.86
C ALA A 360 -11.25 20.38 8.06
N ARG A 361 -11.74 19.32 8.69
CA ARG A 361 -13.16 19.16 9.09
C ARG A 361 -13.41 19.57 10.55
N GLY A 362 -12.40 20.06 11.26
CA GLY A 362 -12.48 20.41 12.69
C GLY A 362 -12.63 19.20 13.61
N LEU A 363 -12.23 18.01 13.15
CA LEU A 363 -12.37 16.75 13.88
C LEU A 363 -11.03 16.30 14.48
N ALA A 364 -11.10 15.57 15.59
CA ALA A 364 -9.91 15.01 16.22
C ALA A 364 -9.25 13.95 15.33
N THR A 365 -7.94 14.08 15.08
CA THR A 365 -7.14 13.14 14.31
C THR A 365 -7.19 11.72 14.92
N PRO A 366 -7.59 10.70 14.15
CA PRO A 366 -7.70 9.35 14.68
C PRO A 366 -6.38 8.73 15.14
N LEU A 367 -6.44 7.91 16.19
CA LEU A 367 -5.28 7.20 16.71
C LEU A 367 -4.93 5.98 15.85
N GLY A 368 -3.64 5.71 15.69
CA GLY A 368 -3.14 4.48 15.06
C GLY A 368 -3.42 4.37 13.56
N ILE A 369 -3.58 5.49 12.84
CA ILE A 369 -3.65 5.50 11.37
C ILE A 369 -2.40 4.83 10.79
N ARG A 370 -2.60 3.96 9.79
CA ARG A 370 -1.52 3.28 9.06
C ARG A 370 -1.79 3.38 7.57
N ALA A 371 -0.79 3.73 6.75
CA ALA A 371 -0.99 3.80 5.30
C ALA A 371 -1.59 2.52 4.70
N HIS A 372 -1.23 1.34 5.22
CA HIS A 372 -1.80 0.08 4.74
C HIS A 372 -3.32 -0.09 4.96
N SER A 373 -3.92 0.71 5.85
CA SER A 373 -5.37 0.68 6.08
C SER A 373 -6.17 1.28 4.92
N THR A 374 -5.61 2.17 4.09
CA THR A 374 -6.32 2.72 2.91
C THR A 374 -6.75 1.61 1.97
N ARG A 375 -5.88 0.63 1.74
CA ARG A 375 -6.16 -0.56 0.94
C ARG A 375 -7.30 -1.42 1.51
N ALA A 376 -7.45 -1.53 2.84
CA ALA A 376 -8.54 -2.26 3.48
C ALA A 376 -9.87 -1.48 3.42
N VAL A 377 -9.84 -0.18 3.73
CA VAL A 377 -11.01 0.70 3.72
C VAL A 377 -11.56 0.87 2.30
N ALA A 378 -10.71 1.18 1.33
CA ALA A 378 -11.14 1.42 -0.04
C ALA A 378 -11.68 0.14 -0.71
N SER A 379 -11.01 -1.01 -0.55
CA SER A 379 -11.52 -2.29 -1.10
C SER A 379 -12.83 -2.73 -0.44
N SER A 380 -12.97 -2.59 0.88
CA SER A 380 -14.23 -2.90 1.58
C SER A 380 -15.35 -1.92 1.19
N LYS A 381 -15.05 -0.62 1.04
CA LYS A 381 -16.04 0.37 0.59
C LYS A 381 -16.48 0.13 -0.85
N ALA A 382 -15.55 -0.24 -1.74
CA ALA A 382 -15.85 -0.59 -3.13
C ALA A 382 -16.82 -1.78 -3.21
N LEU A 383 -16.51 -2.88 -2.51
CA LEU A 383 -17.39 -4.05 -2.45
C LEU A 383 -18.77 -3.72 -1.87
N LEU A 384 -18.83 -2.93 -0.79
CA LEU A 384 -20.09 -2.42 -0.20
C LEU A 384 -20.86 -1.46 -1.12
N LYS A 385 -20.25 -1.01 -2.23
CA LYS A 385 -20.86 -0.18 -3.27
C LYS A 385 -21.20 -0.94 -4.54
N GLY A 386 -21.05 -2.27 -4.58
CA GLY A 386 -21.45 -3.10 -5.72
C GLY A 386 -20.33 -3.38 -6.72
N VAL A 387 -19.11 -2.89 -6.47
CA VAL A 387 -17.91 -3.27 -7.22
C VAL A 387 -17.68 -4.77 -7.03
N SER A 388 -17.47 -5.49 -8.13
CA SER A 388 -17.28 -6.94 -8.12
C SER A 388 -16.05 -7.35 -7.30
N LEU A 389 -16.15 -8.50 -6.62
CA LEU A 389 -15.07 -9.06 -5.82
C LEU A 389 -13.87 -9.50 -6.68
N GLN A 390 -14.11 -9.87 -7.95
CA GLN A 390 -13.05 -10.19 -8.90
C GLN A 390 -12.19 -8.96 -9.19
N ASP A 391 -12.82 -7.81 -9.39
CA ASP A 391 -12.21 -6.57 -9.83
C ASP A 391 -11.53 -5.82 -8.67
N VAL A 392 -12.13 -5.88 -7.48
CA VAL A 392 -11.46 -5.51 -6.22
C VAL A 392 -10.17 -6.35 -6.05
N CYS A 393 -10.18 -7.63 -6.43
CA CYS A 393 -8.98 -8.48 -6.40
C CYS A 393 -7.98 -8.15 -7.53
N ALA A 394 -8.43 -7.89 -8.75
CA ALA A 394 -7.59 -7.51 -9.88
C ALA A 394 -6.85 -6.20 -9.62
N ALA A 395 -7.58 -5.13 -9.29
CA ALA A 395 -7.02 -3.82 -8.95
C ALA A 395 -5.99 -3.94 -7.80
N ALA A 396 -6.33 -4.65 -6.73
CA ALA A 396 -5.42 -4.86 -5.61
C ALA A 396 -4.20 -5.75 -5.96
N GLY A 397 -4.29 -6.65 -6.95
CA GLY A 397 -3.30 -7.70 -7.18
C GLY A 397 -3.39 -8.81 -6.11
N TRP A 398 -4.59 -9.38 -5.95
CA TRP A 398 -4.86 -10.57 -5.16
C TRP A 398 -5.27 -11.72 -6.08
N SER A 399 -4.49 -12.81 -6.10
CA SER A 399 -4.80 -14.00 -6.91
C SER A 399 -6.04 -14.77 -6.44
N THR A 400 -6.51 -14.55 -5.21
CA THR A 400 -7.69 -15.20 -4.65
C THR A 400 -8.49 -14.26 -3.74
N PRO A 401 -9.84 -14.32 -3.78
CA PRO A 401 -10.72 -13.57 -2.87
C PRO A 401 -10.46 -13.85 -1.40
N HIS A 402 -9.95 -15.05 -1.07
CA HIS A 402 -9.55 -15.41 0.30
C HIS A 402 -8.49 -14.45 0.87
N THR A 403 -7.65 -13.82 0.03
CA THR A 403 -6.72 -12.79 0.51
C THR A 403 -7.46 -11.53 0.97
N PHE A 404 -8.46 -11.07 0.23
CA PHE A 404 -9.33 -9.96 0.65
C PHE A 404 -10.10 -10.33 1.93
N ILE A 405 -10.90 -11.40 1.88
CA ILE A 405 -11.80 -11.82 2.97
C ILE A 405 -11.02 -12.00 4.28
N ARG A 406 -9.84 -12.61 4.21
CA ARG A 406 -9.03 -12.86 5.41
C ARG A 406 -8.36 -11.59 5.92
N TYR A 407 -7.71 -10.79 5.07
CA TYR A 407 -6.75 -9.76 5.49
C TYR A 407 -7.20 -8.30 5.32
N TYR A 408 -8.25 -8.03 4.56
CA TYR A 408 -8.63 -6.66 4.14
C TYR A 408 -10.12 -6.35 4.28
N SER A 409 -11.00 -7.35 4.30
CA SER A 409 -12.41 -7.17 4.60
C SER A 409 -12.58 -6.63 6.01
N LEU A 410 -13.28 -5.50 6.11
CA LEU A 410 -13.68 -4.82 7.34
C LEU A 410 -15.11 -5.25 7.73
#